data_AF-A0A1F5EL22-F1
#
_entry.id   AF-A0A1F5EL22-F1
#
_cell.length_a   1.000
_cell.length_b   1.000
_cell.length_c   1.000
_cell.angle_alpha   90.00
_cell.angle_beta   90.00
_cell.angle_gamma   90.00
#
_symmetry.space_group_name_H-M   'P 1'
#
loop_
_entity.id
_entity.type
_entity.pdbx_description
1 polymer ?
#
loop_
_entity_poly.entity_id
_entity_poly.type
_entity_poly.pdbx_seq_one_letter_code
_entity_poly.pdbx_strand_id
1 'polypeptide(L)'
;MNTKLLLSIREQIKKSKVKREKYVVAFDLDETLWGFVPMGSDENPEPIWDNIRVVNELFSDDSLEIVLYTSRGAEDFEEVTSLLKKYGVKYHSIRFNKMRFDCLVDDKTVNPN
;
A
#
# COMPACT_ATOMS: atom_id res chain seq x y z
N MET A 1 13.47 -1.80 7.80
CA MET A 1 12.19 -2.36 7.30
C MET A 1 11.26 -2.49 8.49
N ASN A 2 9.98 -2.10 8.36
CA ASN A 2 9.01 -2.18 9.44
C ASN A 2 8.57 -3.63 9.71
N THR A 3 9.33 -4.36 10.53
CA THR A 3 9.10 -5.79 10.81
C THR A 3 7.77 -6.05 11.51
N LYS A 4 7.31 -5.13 12.37
CA LYS A 4 6.02 -5.23 13.06
C LYS A 4 4.86 -5.19 12.05
N LEU A 5 4.92 -4.28 11.08
CA LEU A 5 3.92 -4.19 10.01
C LEU A 5 3.89 -5.48 9.19
N LEU A 6 5.06 -5.97 8.75
CA LEU A 6 5.17 -7.20 7.96
C LEU A 6 4.54 -8.41 8.68
N LEU A 7 4.84 -8.57 9.98
CA LEU A 7 4.28 -9.64 10.79
C LEU A 7 2.76 -9.50 10.94
N SER A 8 2.26 -8.29 11.22
CA SER A 8 0.83 -8.02 11.35
C SER A 8 0.05 -8.39 10.08
N ILE A 9 0.57 -8.01 8.90
CA ILE A 9 -0.05 -8.36 7.61
C ILE A 9 -0.09 -9.87 7.42
N ARG A 10 1.03 -10.57 7.67
CA ARG A 10 1.10 -12.03 7.54
C ARG A 10 0.15 -12.74 8.52
N GLU A 11 -0.01 -12.23 9.74
CA GLU A 11 -0.97 -12.74 10.71
C GLU A 11 -2.41 -12.53 10.25
N GLN A 12 -2.73 -11.35 9.72
CA GLN A 12 -4.07 -11.04 9.22
C GLN A 12 -4.47 -11.97 8.08
N ILE A 13 -3.56 -12.23 7.14
CA ILE A 13 -3.78 -13.20 6.06
C ILE A 13 -3.99 -14.61 6.61
N LYS A 14 -3.16 -15.06 7.56
CA LYS A 14 -3.30 -16.38 8.20
C LYS A 14 -4.64 -16.56 8.92
N LYS A 15 -5.15 -15.51 9.56
CA LYS A 15 -6.45 -15.50 10.27
C LYS A 15 -7.65 -15.50 9.32
N SER A 16 -7.45 -15.30 8.02
CA SER A 16 -8.55 -15.29 7.06
C SER A 16 -9.31 -16.63 7.04
N LYS A 17 -10.61 -16.55 7.32
CA LYS A 17 -11.55 -17.69 7.26
C LYS A 17 -11.84 -18.12 5.83
N VAL A 18 -11.66 -17.22 4.86
CA VAL A 18 -11.84 -17.50 3.44
C VAL A 18 -10.48 -17.84 2.85
N LYS A 19 -10.35 -19.07 2.34
CA LYS A 19 -9.15 -19.48 1.61
C LYS A 19 -9.22 -18.96 0.19
N ARG A 20 -8.11 -18.39 -0.27
CA ARG A 20 -7.95 -17.83 -1.61
C ARG A 20 -6.66 -18.37 -2.21
N GLU A 21 -6.64 -18.46 -3.53
CA GLU A 21 -5.40 -18.71 -4.27
C GLU A 21 -4.43 -17.53 -4.13
N LYS A 22 -4.97 -16.30 -4.21
CA LYS A 22 -4.22 -15.05 -4.02
C LYS A 22 -4.95 -14.12 -3.04
N TYR A 23 -4.24 -13.61 -2.05
CA TYR A 23 -4.76 -12.64 -1.07
C TYR A 23 -4.43 -11.22 -1.49
N VAL A 24 -5.38 -10.31 -1.33
CA VAL A 24 -5.19 -8.89 -1.71
C VAL A 24 -4.77 -8.08 -0.50
N VAL A 25 -3.58 -7.50 -0.55
CA VAL A 25 -3.08 -6.54 0.43
C VAL A 25 -3.12 -5.15 -0.20
N ALA A 26 -3.99 -4.31 0.34
CA ALA A 26 -4.15 -2.92 -0.07
C ALA A 26 -3.30 -2.00 0.81
N PHE A 27 -2.55 -1.10 0.19
CA PHE A 27 -1.78 -0.05 0.86
C PHE A 27 -2.30 1.32 0.42
N ASP A 28 -2.64 2.16 1.38
CA ASP A 28 -2.76 3.59 1.13
C ASP A 28 -1.40 4.21 0.77
N LEU A 29 -1.42 5.44 0.24
CA LEU A 29 -0.25 6.17 -0.18
C LEU A 29 0.16 7.24 0.83
N ASP A 30 -0.72 8.20 1.11
CA ASP A 30 -0.37 9.39 1.89
C ASP A 30 -0.35 9.08 3.38
N GLU A 31 0.69 9.54 4.06
CA GLU A 31 1.02 9.18 5.45
C GLU A 31 1.25 7.66 5.68
N THR A 32 1.15 6.83 4.64
CA THR A 32 1.33 5.38 4.69
C THR A 32 2.64 4.93 4.01
N LEU A 33 2.89 5.35 2.76
CA LEU A 33 4.13 5.07 2.03
C LEU A 33 5.04 6.30 1.92
N TRP A 34 4.48 7.50 2.04
CA TRP A 34 5.17 8.77 2.05
C TRP A 34 4.32 9.83 2.76
N GLY A 35 4.89 10.96 3.17
CA GLY A 35 4.12 12.07 3.79
C GLY A 35 3.11 12.72 2.83
N PHE A 36 2.14 13.46 3.34
CA PHE A 36 1.17 14.15 2.49
C PHE A 36 1.78 15.42 1.86
N VAL A 37 1.70 15.49 0.53
CA VAL A 37 1.93 16.71 -0.25
C VAL A 37 0.83 16.83 -1.31
N PRO A 38 0.22 18.02 -1.53
CA PRO A 38 -0.73 18.24 -2.61
C PRO A 38 -0.11 17.93 -3.98
N MET A 39 -0.84 17.23 -4.85
CA MET A 39 -0.37 17.02 -6.24
C MET A 39 -0.23 18.36 -6.96
N GLY A 40 0.70 18.42 -7.90
CA GLY A 40 1.03 19.64 -8.67
C GLY A 40 1.82 20.68 -7.86
N SER A 41 2.25 20.37 -6.64
CA SER A 41 3.19 21.22 -5.91
C SER A 41 4.63 21.02 -6.42
N ASP A 42 5.51 21.98 -6.12
CA ASP A 42 6.95 21.87 -6.43
C ASP A 42 7.71 20.92 -5.48
N GLU A 43 7.03 20.37 -4.47
CA GLU A 43 7.60 19.51 -3.45
C GLU A 43 7.26 18.04 -3.72
N ASN A 44 8.19 17.13 -3.39
CA ASN A 44 7.92 15.70 -3.41
C ASN A 44 7.71 15.23 -1.97
N PRO A 45 6.73 14.34 -1.70
CA PRO A 45 6.51 13.83 -0.35
C PRO A 45 7.69 12.99 0.13
N GLU A 46 8.04 13.12 1.42
CA GLU A 46 9.12 12.34 2.01
C GLU A 46 8.74 10.85 2.11
N PRO A 47 9.54 9.92 1.56
CA PRO A 47 9.21 8.50 1.56
C PRO A 47 9.37 7.85 2.94
N ILE A 48 8.40 7.02 3.32
CA ILE A 48 8.46 6.15 4.51
C ILE A 48 9.14 4.83 4.09
N TRP A 49 10.47 4.87 3.97
CA TRP A 49 11.28 3.77 3.43
C TRP A 49 11.04 2.42 4.11
N ASP A 50 10.74 2.42 5.40
CA ASP A 50 10.50 1.18 6.13
C ASP A 50 9.20 0.49 5.74
N ASN A 51 8.17 1.22 5.34
CA ASN A 51 6.93 0.67 4.82
C ASN A 51 7.09 0.26 3.35
N ILE A 52 7.79 1.07 2.54
CA ILE A 52 8.12 0.71 1.14
C ILE A 52 8.89 -0.62 1.06
N ARG A 53 9.84 -0.85 1.98
CA ARG A 53 10.54 -2.15 2.07
C ARG A 53 9.59 -3.31 2.37
N VAL A 54 8.58 -3.11 3.21
CA VAL A 54 7.56 -4.12 3.49
C VAL A 54 6.72 -4.42 2.25
N VAL A 55 6.28 -3.39 1.53
CA VAL A 55 5.55 -3.54 0.26
C VAL A 55 6.37 -4.37 -0.72
N ASN A 56 7.64 -4.02 -0.91
CA ASN A 56 8.53 -4.70 -1.86
C ASN A 56 8.86 -6.14 -1.45
N GLU A 57 8.98 -6.40 -0.15
CA GLU A 57 9.13 -7.76 0.39
C GLU A 57 7.87 -8.59 0.09
N LEU A 58 6.68 -8.07 0.40
CA LEU A 58 5.41 -8.76 0.16
C LEU A 58 5.11 -8.96 -1.33
N PHE A 59 5.57 -8.06 -2.20
CA PHE A 59 5.45 -8.21 -3.65
C PHE A 59 6.15 -9.46 -4.18
N SER A 60 7.20 -9.94 -3.50
CA SER A 60 7.90 -11.17 -3.89
C SER A 60 7.18 -12.47 -3.50
N ASP A 61 6.08 -12.37 -2.76
CA ASP A 61 5.24 -13.50 -2.36
C ASP A 61 4.13 -13.70 -3.40
N ASP A 62 4.26 -14.73 -4.25
CA ASP A 62 3.32 -15.00 -5.35
C ASP A 62 1.88 -15.26 -4.88
N SER A 63 1.70 -15.60 -3.60
CA SER A 63 0.37 -15.76 -2.99
C SER A 63 -0.33 -14.42 -2.68
N LEU A 64 0.33 -13.28 -2.91
CA LEU A 64 -0.17 -11.95 -2.59
C LEU A 64 -0.32 -11.07 -3.82
N GLU A 65 -1.45 -10.37 -3.91
CA GLU A 65 -1.65 -9.25 -4.82
C GLU A 65 -1.50 -7.95 -4.04
N ILE A 66 -0.49 -7.17 -4.41
CA ILE A 66 -0.19 -5.86 -3.81
C ILE A 66 -0.90 -4.78 -4.61
N VAL A 67 -1.86 -4.12 -3.97
CA VAL A 67 -2.66 -3.07 -4.59
C VAL A 67 -2.42 -1.76 -3.86
N LEU A 68 -2.16 -0.71 -4.62
CA LEU A 68 -2.15 0.65 -4.09
C LEU A 68 -3.57 1.19 -4.12
N TYR A 69 -4.10 1.53 -2.95
CA TYR A 69 -5.50 1.88 -2.75
C TYR A 69 -5.58 3.25 -2.10
N THR A 70 -5.88 4.27 -2.88
CA THR A 70 -5.79 5.68 -2.45
C THR A 70 -7.08 6.43 -2.73
N SER A 71 -7.37 7.43 -1.90
CA SER A 71 -8.44 8.41 -2.14
C SER A 71 -8.04 9.55 -3.07
N ARG A 72 -6.78 9.61 -3.52
CA ARG A 72 -6.35 10.54 -4.57
C ARG A 72 -7.19 10.36 -5.84
N GLY A 73 -7.22 11.37 -6.69
CA GLY A 73 -8.00 11.35 -7.92
C GLY A 73 -7.34 10.53 -9.02
N ALA A 74 -8.12 10.11 -10.02
CA ALA A 74 -7.53 9.47 -11.21
C ALA A 74 -6.67 10.44 -12.03
N GLU A 75 -6.96 11.75 -11.91
CA GLU A 75 -6.17 12.86 -12.42
C GLU A 75 -4.73 12.88 -11.86
N ASP A 76 -4.51 12.30 -10.68
CA ASP A 76 -3.20 12.26 -10.01
C ASP A 76 -2.33 11.07 -10.49
N PHE A 77 -2.84 10.24 -11.42
CA PHE A 77 -2.20 8.98 -11.81
C PHE A 77 -0.77 9.15 -12.34
N GLU A 78 -0.50 10.18 -13.14
CA GLU A 78 0.83 10.42 -13.71
C GLU A 78 1.86 10.79 -12.64
N GLU A 79 1.47 11.64 -11.69
CA GLU A 79 2.33 12.05 -10.58
C GLU A 79 2.57 10.90 -9.60
N VAL A 80 1.51 10.18 -9.23
CA VAL A 80 1.60 8.98 -8.38
C VAL A 80 2.53 7.94 -9.00
N THR A 81 2.34 7.60 -10.28
CA THR A 81 3.19 6.60 -10.95
C THR A 81 4.64 7.07 -11.09
N SER A 82 4.88 8.37 -11.25
CA SER A 82 6.22 8.97 -11.24
C SER A 82 6.90 8.82 -9.87
N LEU A 83 6.19 9.08 -8.77
CA LEU A 83 6.69 8.89 -7.41
C LEU A 83 6.95 7.40 -7.10
N LEU A 84 6.05 6.51 -7.49
CA LEU A 84 6.21 5.06 -7.31
C LEU A 84 7.47 4.55 -8.01
N LYS A 85 7.70 5.00 -9.25
CA LYS A 85 8.93 4.68 -10.00
C LYS A 85 10.16 5.28 -9.33
N LYS A 86 10.11 6.55 -8.91
CA LYS A 86 11.20 7.26 -8.24
C LYS A 86 11.61 6.57 -6.93
N TYR A 87 10.64 6.10 -6.15
CA TYR A 87 10.88 5.44 -4.86
C TYR A 87 11.01 3.91 -4.96
N GLY A 88 10.91 3.35 -6.16
CA GLY A 88 11.10 1.92 -6.39
C GLY A 88 10.05 1.06 -5.69
N VAL A 89 8.80 1.54 -5.60
CA VAL A 89 7.68 0.80 -5.03
C VAL A 89 7.18 -0.22 -6.05
N LYS A 90 7.16 -1.50 -5.67
CA LYS A 90 6.63 -2.60 -6.48
C LYS A 90 5.18 -2.87 -6.12
N TYR A 91 4.31 -3.00 -7.12
CA TYR A 91 2.88 -3.22 -6.94
C TYR A 91 2.30 -3.92 -8.18
N HIS A 92 1.11 -4.50 -8.04
CA HIS A 92 0.41 -5.18 -9.13
C HIS A 92 -0.62 -4.27 -9.81
N SER A 93 -1.33 -3.45 -9.04
CA SER A 93 -2.30 -2.48 -9.57
C SER A 93 -2.52 -1.27 -8.66
N ILE A 94 -3.09 -0.20 -9.22
CA ILE A 94 -3.56 0.99 -8.49
C ILE A 94 -5.10 1.03 -8.57
N ARG A 95 -5.75 1.40 -7.48
CA ARG A 95 -7.21 1.50 -7.36
C ARG A 95 -7.60 2.80 -6.68
N PHE A 96 -8.43 3.57 -7.37
CA PHE A 96 -8.99 4.85 -6.92
C PHE A 96 -10.44 4.74 -6.41
N ASN A 97 -11.06 3.58 -6.60
CA ASN A 97 -12.45 3.31 -6.24
C ASN A 97 -12.52 2.14 -5.27
N LYS A 98 -13.59 2.11 -4.48
CA LYS A 98 -13.87 1.04 -3.50
C LYS A 98 -13.66 -0.34 -4.11
N MET A 99 -12.88 -1.16 -3.42
CA MET A 99 -12.54 -2.51 -3.85
C MET A 99 -12.66 -3.51 -2.68
N ARG A 100 -12.56 -4.80 -3.00
CA ARG A 100 -12.40 -5.86 -2.00
C ARG A 100 -10.91 -6.07 -1.72
N PHE A 101 -10.56 -6.21 -0.45
CA PHE A 101 -9.21 -6.55 0.01
C PHE A 101 -9.31 -7.52 1.20
N ASP A 102 -8.22 -8.25 1.47
CA ASP A 102 -8.12 -9.14 2.64
C ASP A 102 -7.39 -8.44 3.80
N CYS A 103 -6.50 -7.51 3.49
CA CYS A 103 -5.80 -6.66 4.44
C CYS A 103 -5.69 -5.25 3.87
N LEU A 104 -5.95 -4.23 4.70
CA LEU A 104 -5.74 -2.82 4.38
C LEU A 104 -4.69 -2.27 5.36
N VAL A 105 -3.69 -1.58 4.81
CA VAL A 105 -2.67 -0.83 5.54
C VAL A 105 -2.87 0.64 5.20
N ASP A 106 -3.28 1.42 6.18
CA ASP A 106 -3.70 2.81 6.01
C ASP A 106 -3.59 3.51 7.37
N ASP A 107 -2.98 4.69 7.38
CA ASP A 107 -2.66 5.48 8.59
C ASP A 107 -3.92 5.89 9.38
N LYS A 108 -5.07 5.99 8.70
CA LYS A 108 -6.36 6.42 9.25
C LYS A 108 -7.25 5.26 9.64
N THR A 109 -6.74 4.04 9.60
CA THR A 109 -7.51 2.88 10.07
C THR A 109 -7.68 2.92 11.59
N VAL A 110 -8.93 2.77 12.04
CA VAL A 110 -9.22 2.50 13.45
C VAL A 110 -9.06 1.01 13.68
N ASN A 111 -8.12 0.61 14.53
CA ASN A 111 -8.07 -0.77 15.00
C ASN A 111 -9.10 -0.96 16.12
N PRO A 112 -10.17 -1.76 15.91
CA PRO A 112 -11.19 -1.93 16.92
C PRO A 112 -10.74 -2.76 18.13
N ASN A 113 -9.56 -3.42 18.13
CA ASN A 113 -8.84 -3.96 19.30
C ASN A 113 -7.41 -4.40 18.96
#